data_AF-A0A524JLR6-F1
#
_entry.id   AF-A0A524JLR6-F1
#
_cell.length_a   1.000
_cell.length_b   1.000
_cell.length_c   1.000
_cell.angle_alpha   90.00
_cell.angle_beta   90.00
_cell.angle_gamma   90.00
#
_symmetry.space_group_name_H-M   'P 1'
#
loop_
_entity.id
_entity.type
_entity.pdbx_description
1 polymer ?
#
loop_
_entity_poly.entity_id
_entity_poly.type
_entity_poly.pdbx_seq_one_letter_code
_entity_poly.pdbx_strand_id
1 'polypeptide(L)' 'MGKGDKKTKRGKIVNGTYGTRRKRKIKKRATVEEKIKVGKQK' A
#
# COMPACT_ATOMS: atom_id res chain seq x y z
N MET A 1 -5.23 13.57 -17.73
CA MET A 1 -4.89 12.13 -17.75
C MET A 1 -6.14 11.27 -17.60
N GLY A 2 -6.65 10.74 -18.72
CA GLY A 2 -7.90 9.98 -18.78
C GLY A 2 -7.77 8.54 -18.31
N LYS A 3 -8.89 7.79 -18.38
CA LYS A 3 -8.96 6.37 -18.01
C LYS A 3 -8.18 5.45 -18.96
N GLY A 4 -7.95 5.86 -20.21
CA GLY A 4 -7.26 5.05 -21.23
C GLY A 4 -5.74 5.00 -21.08
N ASP A 5 -5.11 5.94 -20.37
CA ASP A 5 -3.65 5.95 -20.22
C ASP A 5 -3.21 5.01 -19.08
N LYS A 6 -2.75 3.81 -19.49
CA LYS A 6 -2.29 2.71 -18.64
C LYS A 6 -1.11 3.07 -17.73
N LYS A 7 -0.35 4.13 -18.03
CA LYS A 7 0.81 4.54 -17.20
C LYS A 7 0.37 5.39 -16.01
N THR A 8 -0.83 5.96 -16.04
CA THR A 8 -1.32 6.89 -15.00
C THR A 8 -1.93 6.18 -13.82
N LYS A 9 -2.13 6.91 -12.70
CA LYS A 9 -2.86 6.36 -11.55
C LYS A 9 -4.29 5.98 -11.93
N ARG A 10 -5.01 6.82 -12.69
CA ARG A 10 -6.40 6.56 -13.11
C ARG A 10 -6.50 5.38 -14.06
N GLY A 11 -5.65 5.28 -15.08
CA GLY A 11 -5.67 4.14 -15.98
C GLY A 11 -5.23 2.84 -15.32
N LYS A 12 -4.28 2.87 -14.37
CA LYS A 12 -3.95 1.70 -13.54
C LYS A 12 -5.09 1.26 -12.62
N ILE A 13 -5.94 2.19 -12.16
CA ILE A 13 -7.15 1.84 -11.39
C ILE A 13 -8.13 1.08 -12.28
N VAL A 14 -8.41 1.61 -13.48
CA VAL A 14 -9.35 1.00 -14.44
C VAL A 14 -8.86 -0.35 -14.93
N ASN A 15 -7.56 -0.46 -15.25
CA ASN A 15 -6.97 -1.70 -15.75
C ASN A 15 -6.64 -2.72 -14.64
N GLY A 16 -6.90 -2.40 -13.37
CA GLY A 16 -6.64 -3.31 -12.25
C GLY A 16 -5.16 -3.54 -11.89
N THR A 17 -4.20 -2.99 -12.62
CA THR A 17 -2.76 -3.22 -12.39
C THR A 17 -2.15 -2.28 -11.34
N TYR A 18 -1.01 -2.67 -10.75
CA TYR A 18 -0.28 -1.88 -9.75
C TYR A 18 1.04 -1.29 -10.32
N GLY A 19 1.72 -0.49 -9.53
CA GLY A 19 3.09 -0.02 -9.80
C GLY A 19 3.38 1.31 -9.12
N THR A 20 4.43 2.00 -9.53
CA THR A 20 4.93 3.21 -8.83
C THR A 20 3.85 4.26 -8.57
N ARG A 21 2.94 4.48 -9.53
CA ARG A 21 1.82 5.44 -9.42
C ARG A 21 0.55 4.90 -8.76
N ARG A 22 0.35 3.57 -8.70
CA ARG A 22 -0.74 2.88 -7.98
C ARG A 22 -0.12 1.83 -7.07
N LYS A 23 0.46 2.29 -5.96
CA LYS A 23 1.10 1.42 -4.97
C LYS A 23 0.04 0.59 -4.25
N ARG A 24 0.35 -0.66 -3.93
CA ARG A 24 -0.43 -1.42 -2.96
C ARG A 24 -0.27 -0.74 -1.61
N LYS A 25 -1.33 -0.67 -0.81
CA LYS A 25 -1.18 -0.35 0.62
C LYS A 25 -0.34 -1.47 1.21
N ILE A 26 0.95 -1.21 1.43
CA ILE A 26 1.81 -2.11 2.18
C ILE A 26 1.24 -2.06 3.59
N LYS A 27 0.64 -3.16 4.07
CA LYS A 27 0.30 -3.29 5.48
C LYS A 27 1.63 -3.13 6.20
N LYS A 28 1.83 -2.02 6.92
CA LYS A 28 2.96 -1.89 7.84
C LYS A 28 2.85 -3.08 8.78
N ARG A 29 3.74 -4.07 8.64
CA ARG A 29 3.84 -5.13 9.62
C ARG A 29 4.27 -4.43 10.91
N ALA A 30 3.55 -4.66 12.00
CA ALA A 30 3.96 -4.13 13.29
C ALA A 30 5.43 -4.51 13.52
N THR A 31 6.25 -3.52 13.89
CA THR A 31 7.66 -3.77 14.17
C THR A 31 7.79 -4.71 15.36
N VAL A 32 8.91 -5.41 15.48
CA VAL A 32 9.14 -6.35 16.59
C VAL A 32 9.01 -5.62 17.94
N GLU A 33 9.47 -4.37 18.01
CA GLU A 33 9.34 -3.48 19.17
C GLU A 33 7.88 -3.17 19.54
N GLU A 34 7.02 -2.89 18.54
CA GLU A 34 5.58 -2.67 18.75
C GLU A 34 4.89 -3.92 19.30
N LYS A 35 5.32 -5.13 18.89
CA LYS A 35 4.77 -6.39 19.43
C LYS A 35 5.20 -6.64 20.88
N ILE A 36 6.44 -6.31 21.24
CA ILE A 36 6.99 -6.57 22.58
C ILE A 36 6.37 -5.62 23.61
N LYS A 37 6.06 -4.37 23.25
CA LYS A 37 5.42 -3.39 24.16
C LYS A 37 4.01 -3.79 24.62
N VAL A 38 3.29 -4.58 23.83
CA VAL A 38 1.94 -5.07 24.19
C VAL A 38 1.99 -6.08 25.35
N GLY A 39 3.14 -6.71 25.61
CA GLY A 39 3.29 -7.76 26.63
C GLY A 39 3.94 -7.33 27.96
N LYS A 40 4.38 -6.08 28.11
CA LYS A 40 4.98 -5.57 29.37
C LYS A 40 4.13 -4.44 29.95
N GLN A 41 3.07 -4.82 30.65
CA GLN A 41 2.57 -4.06 31.78
C GLN A 41 2.94 -4.82 33.05
N LYS A 42 4.03 -4.41 33.70
CA LYS A 42 4.35 -4.65 35.11
C LYS A 42 5.26 -3.53 35.58
#